data_AF-A0A015JBI7-F1
#
_entry.id   AF-A0A015JBI7-F1
#
_cell.length_a   1.000
_cell.length_b   1.000
_cell.length_c   1.000
_cell.angle_alpha   90.00
_cell.angle_beta   90.00
_cell.angle_gamma   90.00
#
_symmetry.space_group_name_H-M   'P 1'
#
loop_
_entity.id
_entity.type
_entity.pdbx_description
1 polymer ?
#
loop_
_entity_poly.entity_id
_entity_poly.type
_entity_poly.pdbx_seq_one_letter_code
_entity_poly.pdbx_strand_id
1 'polypeptide(L)'
;MSDFEVFLKNSQDTFIKKLLINNLKGQDILSYIKEYIMKKKRVKYLAIKHSFESTSDESDDEHCDYEELASMKDEFKLYDIKVLRRYG
;
A
#
# COMPACT_ATOMS: atom_id res chain seq x y z
N MET A 1 -6.36 16.92 4.38
CA MET A 1 -6.88 15.68 3.75
C MET A 1 -6.12 15.48 2.46
N SER A 2 -5.56 14.29 2.24
CA SER A 2 -4.90 13.94 0.98
C SER A 2 -5.92 13.41 -0.03
N ASP A 3 -5.64 13.53 -1.34
CA ASP A 3 -6.49 12.93 -2.39
C ASP A 3 -6.65 11.41 -2.20
N PHE A 4 -5.62 10.76 -1.66
CA PHE A 4 -5.67 9.34 -1.31
C PHE A 4 -6.69 9.06 -0.18
N GLU A 5 -6.72 9.88 0.87
CA GLU A 5 -7.72 9.76 1.93
C GLU A 5 -9.14 9.97 1.39
N VAL A 6 -9.33 10.95 0.49
CA VAL A 6 -10.61 11.21 -0.17
C VAL A 6 -11.05 10.01 -1.02
N PHE A 7 -10.15 9.42 -1.81
CA PHE A 7 -10.41 8.21 -2.58
C PHE A 7 -10.86 7.04 -1.67
N LEU A 8 -10.17 6.84 -0.54
CA LEU A 8 -10.49 5.77 0.41
C LEU A 8 -11.88 5.95 1.05
N LYS A 9 -12.25 7.19 1.40
CA LYS A 9 -13.58 7.52 1.94
C LYS A 9 -14.68 7.33 0.90
N ASN A 10 -14.48 7.85 -0.31
CA ASN A 10 -15.47 7.76 -1.38
C ASN A 10 -15.71 6.34 -1.86
N SER A 11 -14.75 5.43 -1.64
CA SER A 11 -14.87 4.03 -2.00
C SER A 11 -15.41 3.14 -0.88
N GLN A 12 -15.82 3.67 0.28
CA GLN A 12 -16.08 2.91 1.53
C GLN A 12 -16.90 1.62 1.39
N ASP A 13 -17.88 1.58 0.49
CA ASP A 13 -18.78 0.43 0.28
C ASP A 13 -18.31 -0.52 -0.84
N THR A 14 -17.12 -0.27 -1.39
CA THR A 14 -16.51 -1.08 -2.44
C THR A 14 -15.51 -2.07 -1.85
N PHE A 15 -15.71 -3.34 -2.15
CA PHE A 15 -14.70 -4.38 -1.95
C PHE A 15 -13.78 -4.49 -3.16
N ILE A 16 -12.48 -4.37 -2.94
CA ILE A 16 -11.47 -4.40 -3.99
C ILE A 16 -10.75 -5.75 -3.94
N LYS A 17 -10.94 -6.57 -4.97
CA LYS A 17 -10.25 -7.87 -5.03
C LYS A 17 -8.73 -7.70 -5.03
N LYS A 18 -8.21 -6.79 -5.86
CA LYS A 18 -6.78 -6.53 -6.03
C LYS A 18 -6.53 -5.03 -5.99
N LEU A 19 -5.76 -4.56 -5.02
CA LEU A 19 -5.32 -3.17 -4.94
C LEU A 19 -3.79 -3.11 -5.10
N LEU A 20 -3.33 -2.31 -6.07
CA LEU A 20 -1.93 -1.94 -6.26
C LEU A 20 -1.81 -0.44 -5.99
N ILE A 21 -0.93 -0.05 -5.08
CA ILE A 21 -0.64 1.36 -4.81
C ILE A 21 0.79 1.64 -5.23
N ASN A 22 0.97 2.65 -6.08
CA ASN A 22 2.30 3.14 -6.44
C ASN A 22 2.49 4.53 -5.83
N ASN A 23 3.20 4.58 -4.70
CA ASN A 23 3.46 5.78 -3.95
C ASN A 23 4.70 6.50 -4.50
N LEU A 24 4.48 7.31 -5.54
CA LEU A 24 5.55 7.94 -6.31
C LEU A 24 6.31 9.04 -5.57
N LYS A 25 5.73 9.58 -4.49
CA LYS A 25 6.27 10.73 -3.75
C LYS A 25 6.68 10.38 -2.32
N GLY A 26 6.77 9.08 -2.00
CA GLY A 26 7.09 8.61 -0.65
C GLY A 26 6.17 9.18 0.43
N GLN A 27 4.89 9.44 0.13
CA GLN A 27 3.95 9.98 1.12
C GLN A 27 3.70 8.96 2.24
N ASP A 28 3.49 9.40 3.48
CA ASP A 28 3.02 8.48 4.53
C ASP A 28 1.56 8.08 4.25
N ILE A 29 1.40 6.92 3.59
CA ILE A 29 0.10 6.33 3.27
C ILE A 29 -0.27 5.16 4.20
N LEU A 30 0.66 4.71 5.05
CA LEU A 30 0.54 3.48 5.81
C LEU A 30 -0.58 3.58 6.85
N SER A 31 -0.64 4.74 7.53
CA SER A 31 -1.71 5.06 8.48
C SER A 31 -3.10 4.96 7.84
N TYR A 32 -3.24 5.47 6.62
CA TYR A 32 -4.49 5.42 5.86
C TYR A 32 -4.85 3.99 5.42
N ILE A 33 -3.87 3.21 4.98
CA ILE A 33 -4.07 1.79 4.63
C ILE A 33 -4.56 1.00 5.84
N LYS A 34 -3.92 1.17 7.01
CA LYS A 34 -4.37 0.49 8.23
C LYS A 34 -5.80 0.86 8.60
N GLU A 35 -6.12 2.15 8.59
CA GLU A 35 -7.42 2.64 9.04
C GLU A 35 -8.55 2.24 8.08
N TYR A 36 -8.37 2.47 6.79
CA TYR A 36 -9.45 2.36 5.81
C TYR A 36 -9.45 1.05 5.02
N ILE A 37 -8.32 0.36 4.89
CA ILE A 37 -8.24 -0.90 4.15
C ILE A 37 -8.22 -2.09 5.11
N MET A 38 -7.29 -2.09 6.07
CA MET A 38 -7.07 -3.23 6.98
C MET A 38 -8.21 -3.40 7.98
N LYS A 39 -8.47 -2.39 8.81
CA LYS A 39 -9.53 -2.47 9.84
C LYS A 39 -10.92 -2.69 9.23
N LYS A 40 -11.16 -2.16 8.04
CA LYS A 40 -12.42 -2.30 7.31
C LYS A 40 -12.50 -3.56 6.43
N LYS A 41 -11.42 -4.35 6.32
CA LYS A 41 -11.33 -5.58 5.49
C LYS A 41 -11.79 -5.38 4.04
N ARG A 42 -11.39 -4.27 3.43
CA ARG A 42 -11.90 -3.85 2.11
C ARG A 42 -11.15 -4.42 0.91
N VAL A 43 -10.04 -5.11 1.15
CA VAL A 43 -9.14 -5.63 0.11
C VAL A 43 -8.80 -7.08 0.37
N LYS A 44 -8.77 -7.91 -0.68
CA LYS A 44 -8.28 -9.30 -0.58
C LYS A 44 -6.77 -9.41 -0.80
N TYR A 45 -6.28 -8.74 -1.84
CA TYR A 45 -4.86 -8.72 -2.22
C TYR A 45 -4.36 -7.28 -2.26
N LEU A 46 -3.29 -7.01 -1.53
CA LEU A 46 -2.67 -5.68 -1.45
C LEU A 46 -1.22 -5.75 -1.91
N ALA A 47 -0.82 -4.85 -2.80
CA ALA A 47 0.58 -4.63 -3.16
C ALA A 47 0.83 -3.12 -3.13
N ILE A 48 1.96 -2.72 -2.58
CA ILE A 48 2.37 -1.32 -2.51
C ILE A 48 3.81 -1.23 -3.01
N LYS A 49 4.06 -0.28 -3.89
CA LYS A 49 5.38 0.09 -4.37
C LYS A 49 5.63 1.53 -3.94
N HIS A 50 6.74 1.79 -3.28
CA HIS A 50 7.25 3.15 -3.09
C HIS A 50 8.27 3.42 -4.20
N SER A 51 8.21 4.61 -4.80
CA SER A 51 9.37 5.14 -5.51
C SER A 51 9.69 6.45 -4.83
N PHE A 52 10.91 6.58 -4.34
CA PHE A 52 11.46 7.90 -4.04
C PHE A 52 11.95 8.46 -5.38
N GLU A 53 11.61 9.70 -5.71
CA GLU A 53 12.42 10.46 -6.65
C GLU A 53 13.79 10.65 -5.99
N SER A 54 14.72 9.73 -6.24
CA SER A 54 16.12 9.94 -5.90
C SER A 54 16.59 11.14 -6.70
N THR A 55 16.74 12.28 -6.05
CA THR A 55 17.50 13.41 -6.59
C THR A 55 18.99 13.07 -6.52
N SER A 56 19.43 12.06 -7.27
CA SER A 56 20.84 11.82 -7.56
C SER A 56 20.91 10.88 -8.75
N ASP A 57 21.65 11.29 -9.76
CA ASP A 57 21.97 10.49 -10.93
C ASP A 57 22.57 9.12 -10.54
N GLU A 58 22.29 8.12 -11.36
CA GLU A 58 23.01 6.84 -11.43
C GLU A 58 22.85 5.86 -10.24
N SER A 59 21.62 5.38 -9.97
CA SER A 59 21.44 3.96 -9.61
C SER A 59 19.99 3.51 -9.77
N ASP A 60 19.79 2.40 -10.51
CA ASP A 60 18.58 1.58 -10.55
C ASP A 60 18.34 0.87 -9.20
N ASP A 61 18.42 1.61 -8.09
CA ASP A 61 18.19 1.03 -6.78
C ASP A 61 16.68 0.99 -6.54
N GLU A 62 16.08 -0.08 -7.06
CA GLU A 62 14.78 -0.59 -6.65
C GLU A 62 14.88 -1.05 -5.20
N HIS A 63 15.22 -0.14 -4.28
CA HIS A 63 15.25 -0.37 -2.85
C HIS A 63 13.79 -0.52 -2.41
N CYS A 64 13.31 -1.74 -2.66
CA CYS A 64 11.95 -2.14 -2.42
C CYS A 64 11.70 -2.11 -0.93
N ASP A 65 10.89 -1.15 -0.48
CA ASP A 65 10.24 -1.12 0.86
C ASP A 65 9.27 -2.31 1.08
N TYR A 66 9.45 -3.39 0.33
CA TYR A 66 8.90 -4.69 0.67
C TYR A 66 9.29 -5.09 2.09
N GLU A 67 10.43 -4.66 2.65
CA GLU A 67 10.83 -5.02 4.02
C GLU A 67 9.88 -4.45 5.08
N GLU A 68 9.48 -3.18 4.99
CA GLU A 68 8.55 -2.58 5.94
C GLU A 68 7.17 -3.26 5.85
N LEU A 69 6.65 -3.44 4.63
CA LEU A 69 5.39 -4.15 4.42
C LEU A 69 5.48 -5.64 4.75
N ALA A 70 6.66 -6.26 4.58
CA ALA A 70 6.91 -7.64 4.93
C ALA A 70 6.91 -7.84 6.44
N SER A 71 7.46 -6.89 7.20
CA SER A 71 7.39 -6.91 8.66
C SER A 71 5.95 -6.89 9.19
N MET A 72 5.04 -6.31 8.41
CA MET A 72 3.62 -6.17 8.75
C MET A 72 2.72 -7.23 8.12
N LYS A 73 3.26 -8.14 7.30
CA LYS A 73 2.47 -9.19 6.63
C LYS A 73 1.60 -9.99 7.57
N ASP A 74 2.14 -10.31 8.74
CA ASP A 74 1.43 -11.09 9.74
C ASP A 74 0.26 -10.29 10.34
N GLU A 75 0.42 -8.96 10.51
CA GLU A 75 -0.65 -8.07 10.94
C GLU A 75 -1.81 -8.07 9.93
N PHE A 76 -1.52 -7.90 8.63
CA PHE A 76 -2.54 -7.92 7.58
C PHE A 76 -3.24 -9.28 7.43
N LYS A 77 -2.51 -10.37 7.68
CA LYS A 77 -3.05 -11.74 7.62
C LYS A 77 -4.16 -11.97 8.65
N LEU A 78 -4.11 -11.32 9.82
CA LEU A 78 -5.18 -11.38 10.84
C LEU A 78 -6.52 -10.79 10.32
N TYR A 79 -6.47 -9.97 9.28
CA TYR A 79 -7.63 -9.35 8.64
C TYR A 79 -8.05 -10.06 7.34
N ASP A 80 -7.49 -11.23 7.06
CA ASP A 80 -7.68 -11.99 5.80
C ASP A 80 -7.21 -11.22 4.56
N ILE A 81 -6.20 -10.36 4.72
CA ILE A 81 -5.60 -9.59 3.62
C ILE A 81 -4.25 -10.20 3.27
N LYS A 82 -4.05 -10.56 1.99
CA LYS A 82 -2.78 -11.09 1.50
C LYS A 82 -1.94 -9.99 0.88
N VAL A 83 -0.81 -9.67 1.51
CA VAL A 83 0.18 -8.72 0.99
C VAL A 83 1.10 -9.40 -0.03
N LEU A 84 1.22 -8.83 -1.22
CA LEU A 84 1.99 -9.33 -2.35
C LEU A 84 3.19 -8.44 -2.64
N ARG A 85 4.28 -9.03 -3.16
CA ARG A 85 5.47 -8.28 -3.60
C ARG A 85 5.20 -7.47 -4.88
N ARG A 86 4.48 -8.08 -5.84
CA ARG A 86 4.02 -7.45 -7.10
C ARG A 86 2.84 -8.29 -7.64
N TYR A 87 2.01 -7.69 -8.49
CA TYR A 87 1.14 -8.47 -9.37
C TYR A 87 1.95 -8.95 -10.58
N GLY A 88 1.96 -10.27 -10.81
CA GLY A 88 2.39 -10.89 -12.05
C GLY A 88 1.20 -11.12 -12.99
#